data_AF-A0A959NZT0-F1
#
_entry.id   AF-A0A959NZT0-F1
#
_cell.length_a   1.000
_cell.length_b   1.000
_cell.length_c   1.000
_cell.angle_alpha   90.00
_cell.angle_beta   90.00
_cell.angle_gamma   90.00
#
_symmetry.space_group_name_H-M   'P 1'
#
loop_
_entity.id
_entity.type
_entity.pdbx_description
1 polymer ?
#
loop_
_entity_poly.entity_id
_entity_poly.type
_entity_poly.pdbx_seq_one_letter_code
_entity_poly.pdbx_strand_id
1 'polypeptide(L)'
;QLHQPYFSPIVNAFIFKILHCCEDKINEIAANFNGEIIFLIRHPIPVSLSRKVHPRLNAFIESDFKLNFSEEQLIFSKRIIEEGSNLEKAMLSWCLQNYVPLKSMNKKWTLLTYEQMVLEPEVVINHLKNRLGLSHMERIEKRLSKPSGSTNQSNSATKEVLAGNEIKQRKEYLINKWKKEINSHETEILMEMMNVFGLDIYKGYDALPDKKYWIK
;
A
#
# COMPACT_ATOMS: atom_id res chain seq x y z
N GLN A 1 -0.87 5.15 -38.32
CA GLN A 1 -0.15 4.48 -37.21
C GLN A 1 1.01 5.38 -36.81
N LEU A 2 0.93 6.01 -35.63
CA LEU A 2 2.00 6.86 -35.10
C LEU A 2 2.63 6.12 -33.91
N HIS A 3 3.79 5.50 -34.14
CA HIS A 3 4.62 4.97 -33.07
C HIS A 3 5.11 6.13 -32.19
N GLN A 4 4.87 6.04 -30.88
CA GLN A 4 5.33 7.05 -29.93
C GLN A 4 6.86 7.08 -29.82
N PRO A 5 7.50 8.26 -29.68
CA PRO A 5 8.95 8.43 -29.79
C PRO A 5 9.73 8.08 -28.51
N TYR A 6 9.13 7.37 -27.54
CA TYR A 6 9.74 7.14 -26.22
C TYR A 6 10.32 5.75 -26.01
N PHE A 7 10.32 4.88 -27.03
CA PHE A 7 10.96 3.57 -26.91
C PHE A 7 12.46 3.69 -27.26
N SER A 8 13.29 3.90 -26.24
CA SER A 8 14.72 3.66 -26.32
C SER A 8 14.99 2.18 -26.03
N PRO A 9 15.66 1.42 -26.91
CA PRO A 9 16.00 0.02 -26.65
C PRO A 9 17.08 -0.11 -25.56
N ILE A 10 17.75 0.98 -25.21
CA ILE A 10 18.73 1.04 -24.13
C ILE A 10 18.06 1.70 -22.92
N VAL A 11 17.90 0.93 -21.85
CA VAL A 11 17.37 1.38 -20.56
C VAL A 11 18.37 1.08 -19.46
N ASN A 12 18.48 1.99 -18.49
CA ASN A 12 19.40 1.82 -17.36
C ASN A 12 18.80 0.93 -16.25
N ALA A 13 17.48 0.73 -16.25
CA ALA A 13 16.78 -0.08 -15.26
C ALA A 13 15.44 -0.59 -15.81
N PHE A 14 15.02 -1.77 -15.35
CA PHE A 14 13.67 -2.29 -15.49
C PHE A 14 12.91 -2.11 -14.18
N ILE A 15 11.66 -1.64 -14.27
CA ILE A 15 10.79 -1.44 -13.10
C ILE A 15 9.54 -2.29 -13.29
N PHE A 16 9.31 -3.21 -12.35
CA PHE A 16 8.10 -4.02 -12.30
C PHE A 16 7.21 -3.50 -11.17
N LYS A 17 5.98 -3.11 -11.51
CA LYS A 17 4.96 -2.76 -10.52
C LYS A 17 4.01 -3.94 -10.35
N ILE A 18 4.20 -4.69 -9.28
CA ILE A 18 3.38 -5.85 -8.93
C ILE A 18 2.37 -5.41 -7.87
N LEU A 19 1.08 -5.48 -8.20
CA LEU A 19 0.00 -5.06 -7.29
C LEU A 19 -0.62 -6.25 -6.54
N HIS A 20 -0.67 -7.40 -7.20
CA HIS A 20 -1.34 -8.61 -6.77
C HIS A 20 -0.53 -9.80 -7.27
N CYS A 21 -0.46 -10.86 -6.47
CA CYS A 21 0.27 -12.11 -6.71
C CYS A 21 1.71 -12.08 -6.21
N CYS A 22 2.24 -13.28 -5.99
CA CYS A 22 3.62 -13.55 -5.58
C CYS A 22 3.98 -12.95 -4.22
N GLU A 23 3.02 -12.74 -3.33
CA GLU A 23 3.24 -12.18 -1.99
C GLU A 23 4.27 -12.98 -1.16
N ASP A 24 4.31 -14.31 -1.32
CA ASP A 24 5.26 -15.24 -0.70
C ASP A 24 6.55 -15.43 -1.50
N LYS A 25 6.64 -14.86 -2.71
CA LYS A 25 7.73 -15.06 -3.68
C LYS A 25 8.56 -13.81 -3.96
N ILE A 26 8.29 -12.70 -3.29
CA ILE A 26 8.95 -11.40 -3.55
C ILE A 26 10.49 -11.52 -3.46
N ASN A 27 11.01 -12.19 -2.43
CA ASN A 27 12.45 -12.39 -2.27
C ASN A 27 13.06 -13.26 -3.38
N GLU A 28 12.35 -14.31 -3.81
CA GLU A 28 12.79 -15.22 -4.89
C GLU A 28 12.85 -14.46 -6.22
N ILE A 29 11.81 -13.67 -6.53
CA ILE A 29 11.76 -12.82 -7.71
C ILE A 29 12.93 -11.83 -7.69
N ALA A 30 13.13 -11.11 -6.59
CA ALA A 30 14.22 -10.15 -6.50
C ALA A 30 15.60 -10.81 -6.65
N ALA A 31 15.82 -11.99 -6.08
CA ALA A 31 17.06 -12.74 -6.25
C ALA A 31 17.31 -13.12 -7.71
N ASN A 32 16.28 -13.62 -8.41
CA ASN A 32 16.38 -14.05 -9.81
C ASN A 32 16.66 -12.90 -10.78
N PHE A 33 16.20 -11.69 -10.46
CA PHE A 33 16.43 -10.51 -11.29
C PHE A 33 17.55 -9.59 -10.77
N ASN A 34 18.25 -9.98 -9.70
CA ASN A 34 19.18 -9.10 -8.96
C ASN A 34 18.56 -7.72 -8.66
N GLY A 35 17.29 -7.74 -8.23
CA GLY A 35 16.43 -6.58 -8.10
C GLY A 35 16.40 -5.98 -6.68
N GLU A 36 16.12 -4.68 -6.64
CA GLU A 36 15.77 -3.93 -5.43
C GLU A 36 14.26 -4.08 -5.15
N ILE A 37 13.87 -4.24 -3.88
CA ILE A 37 12.46 -4.34 -3.49
C ILE A 37 12.02 -3.04 -2.83
N ILE A 38 11.01 -2.40 -3.41
CA ILE A 38 10.29 -1.28 -2.82
C ILE A 38 8.88 -1.78 -2.48
N PHE A 39 8.57 -1.92 -1.20
CA PHE A 39 7.26 -2.36 -0.74
C PHE A 39 6.45 -1.16 -0.27
N LEU A 40 5.36 -0.85 -0.98
CA LEU A 40 4.48 0.27 -0.63
C LEU A 40 3.27 -0.24 0.16
N ILE A 41 3.13 0.24 1.38
CA ILE A 41 1.95 0.00 2.23
C ILE A 41 1.15 1.28 2.42
N ARG A 42 -0.15 1.13 2.66
CA ARG A 42 -1.08 2.22 2.97
C ARG A 42 -1.98 1.78 4.10
N HIS A 43 -2.49 2.75 4.86
CA HIS A 43 -3.42 2.49 5.95
C HIS A 43 -4.53 1.51 5.50
N PRO A 44 -4.78 0.44 6.26
CA PRO A 44 -5.65 -0.64 5.84
C PRO A 44 -7.10 -0.20 5.63
N ILE A 45 -7.63 0.66 6.49
CA ILE A 45 -9.03 1.14 6.40
C ILE A 45 -9.34 1.89 5.10
N PRO A 46 -8.64 2.96 4.68
CA PRO A 46 -8.92 3.62 3.40
C PRO A 46 -8.66 2.71 2.20
N VAL A 47 -7.75 1.74 2.30
CA VAL A 47 -7.60 0.71 1.25
C VAL A 47 -8.85 -0.16 1.18
N SER A 48 -9.33 -0.63 2.33
CA SER A 48 -10.49 -1.51 2.45
C SER A 48 -11.77 -0.83 2.00
N LEU A 49 -12.02 0.42 2.42
CA LEU A 49 -13.15 1.24 1.98
C LEU A 49 -13.16 1.47 0.46
N SER A 50 -11.99 1.56 -0.16
CA SER A 50 -11.89 1.77 -1.62
C SER A 50 -12.12 0.52 -2.46
N ARG A 51 -12.10 -0.68 -1.86
CA ARG A 51 -12.20 -1.96 -2.58
C ARG A 51 -13.65 -2.41 -2.70
N LYS A 52 -14.10 -2.66 -3.93
CA LYS A 52 -15.44 -3.19 -4.23
C LYS A 52 -15.53 -4.71 -4.30
N VAL A 53 -14.41 -5.38 -4.57
CA VAL A 53 -14.33 -6.82 -4.76
C VAL A 53 -13.03 -7.38 -4.20
N HIS A 54 -13.05 -8.65 -3.78
CA HIS A 54 -11.91 -9.34 -3.16
C HIS A 54 -11.68 -10.73 -3.81
N PRO A 55 -11.33 -10.78 -5.11
CA PRO A 55 -11.37 -12.03 -5.89
C PRO A 55 -10.39 -13.11 -5.41
N ARG A 56 -9.34 -12.74 -4.66
CA ARG A 56 -8.31 -13.67 -4.17
C ARG A 56 -8.50 -14.09 -2.71
N LEU A 57 -9.57 -13.62 -2.06
CA LEU A 57 -9.75 -13.81 -0.63
C LEU A 57 -9.78 -15.31 -0.26
N ASN A 58 -10.58 -16.11 -0.98
CA ASN A 58 -10.63 -17.55 -0.78
C ASN A 58 -9.31 -18.23 -1.18
N ALA A 59 -8.68 -17.78 -2.27
CA ALA A 59 -7.43 -18.36 -2.75
C ALA A 59 -6.31 -18.30 -1.70
N PHE A 60 -6.25 -17.27 -0.86
CA PHE A 60 -5.25 -17.17 0.22
C PHE A 60 -5.36 -18.29 1.26
N ILE A 61 -6.57 -18.84 1.50
CA ILE A 61 -6.80 -19.86 2.52
C ILE A 61 -7.04 -21.27 1.94
N GLU A 62 -7.37 -21.36 0.65
CA GLU A 62 -7.64 -22.63 -0.03
C GLU A 62 -6.39 -23.20 -0.72
N SER A 63 -5.49 -22.32 -1.21
CA SER A 63 -4.24 -22.73 -1.88
C SER A 63 -3.10 -23.02 -0.89
N ASP A 64 -1.95 -23.45 -1.42
CA ASP A 64 -0.72 -23.64 -0.64
C ASP A 64 -0.24 -22.37 0.08
N PHE A 65 -0.72 -21.20 -0.33
CA PHE A 65 -0.47 -19.96 0.39
C PHE A 65 -0.89 -20.01 1.86
N LYS A 66 -1.89 -20.86 2.20
CA LYS A 66 -2.37 -21.07 3.57
C LYS A 66 -1.29 -21.57 4.54
N LEU A 67 -0.23 -22.20 4.02
CA LEU A 67 0.89 -22.73 4.81
C LEU A 67 1.68 -21.62 5.53
N ASN A 68 1.47 -20.36 5.16
CA ASN A 68 2.10 -19.22 5.82
C ASN A 68 1.41 -18.78 7.13
N PHE A 69 0.22 -19.29 7.42
CA PHE A 69 -0.63 -18.85 8.54
C PHE A 69 -0.75 -19.91 9.63
N SER A 70 -0.98 -19.46 10.87
CA SER A 70 -1.34 -20.37 11.97
C SER A 70 -2.76 -20.91 11.82
N GLU A 71 -3.07 -22.00 12.51
CA GLU A 71 -4.43 -22.55 12.55
C GLU A 71 -5.45 -21.52 13.06
N GLU A 72 -5.11 -20.75 14.10
CA GLU A 72 -5.93 -19.66 14.62
C GLU A 72 -6.23 -18.60 13.56
N GLN A 73 -5.20 -18.15 12.81
CA GLN A 73 -5.37 -17.19 11.72
C GLN A 73 -6.27 -17.74 10.61
N LEU A 74 -6.17 -19.03 10.29
CA LEU A 74 -7.00 -19.68 9.28
C LEU A 74 -8.46 -19.83 9.73
N ILE A 75 -8.72 -20.21 10.98
CA ILE A 75 -10.06 -20.28 11.57
C ILE A 75 -10.70 -18.89 11.56
N PHE A 76 -9.99 -17.88 12.03
CA PHE A 76 -10.44 -16.49 12.00
C PHE A 76 -10.77 -16.04 10.57
N SER A 77 -9.90 -16.33 9.62
CA SER A 77 -10.08 -15.95 8.21
C SER A 77 -11.34 -16.59 7.60
N LYS A 78 -11.58 -17.88 7.85
CA LYS A 78 -12.77 -18.59 7.36
C LYS A 78 -14.06 -17.98 7.90
N ARG A 79 -14.12 -17.69 9.20
CA ARG A 79 -15.27 -17.03 9.83
C ARG A 79 -15.60 -15.70 9.15
N ILE A 80 -14.60 -14.85 8.93
CA ILE A 80 -14.80 -13.54 8.28
C ILE A 80 -15.21 -13.71 6.80
N ILE A 81 -14.71 -14.73 6.10
CA ILE A 81 -15.10 -15.01 4.71
C ILE A 81 -16.57 -15.43 4.61
N GLU A 82 -17.06 -16.23 5.56
CA GLU A 82 -18.43 -16.72 5.59
C GLU A 82 -19.39 -15.64 6.09
N GLU A 83 -19.10 -15.04 7.25
CA GLU A 83 -20.05 -14.24 8.03
C GLU A 83 -19.75 -12.74 8.04
N GLY A 84 -18.51 -12.35 7.71
CA GLY A 84 -18.07 -10.96 7.81
C GLY A 84 -18.79 -10.01 6.84
N SER A 85 -18.89 -8.75 7.25
CA SER A 85 -19.29 -7.65 6.38
C SER A 85 -18.32 -7.48 5.20
N ASN A 86 -18.74 -6.75 4.17
CA ASN A 86 -17.87 -6.45 3.03
C ASN A 86 -16.58 -5.72 3.46
N LEU A 87 -16.69 -4.83 4.46
CA LEU A 87 -15.54 -4.08 4.96
C LEU A 87 -14.57 -4.96 5.75
N GLU A 88 -15.06 -5.89 6.56
CA GLU A 88 -14.23 -6.89 7.25
C GLU A 88 -13.56 -7.83 6.26
N LYS A 89 -14.25 -8.27 5.20
CA LYS A 89 -13.65 -9.07 4.12
C LYS A 89 -12.56 -8.29 3.38
N ALA A 90 -12.76 -7.00 3.14
CA ALA A 90 -11.76 -6.12 2.57
C ALA A 90 -10.53 -5.97 3.48
N MET A 91 -10.76 -5.81 4.78
CA MET A 91 -9.73 -5.72 5.82
C MET A 91 -8.93 -7.02 5.93
N LEU A 92 -9.61 -8.16 5.99
CA LEU A 92 -8.98 -9.48 5.97
C LEU A 92 -8.13 -9.66 4.71
N SER A 93 -8.65 -9.27 3.53
CA SER A 93 -7.89 -9.31 2.28
C SER A 93 -6.61 -8.47 2.37
N TRP A 94 -6.66 -7.30 3.02
CA TRP A 94 -5.47 -6.50 3.27
C TRP A 94 -4.50 -7.21 4.22
N CYS A 95 -4.97 -7.79 5.32
CA CYS A 95 -4.11 -8.52 6.26
C CYS A 95 -3.40 -9.69 5.58
N LEU A 96 -4.14 -10.56 4.88
CA LEU A 96 -3.59 -11.73 4.17
C LEU A 96 -2.56 -11.32 3.11
N GLN A 97 -2.82 -10.23 2.39
CA GLN A 97 -1.92 -9.74 1.35
C GLN A 97 -0.60 -9.18 1.92
N ASN A 98 -0.63 -8.53 3.09
CA ASN A 98 0.55 -7.84 3.63
C ASN A 98 1.29 -8.65 4.68
N TYR A 99 0.63 -9.58 5.37
CA TYR A 99 1.23 -10.38 6.43
C TYR A 99 2.47 -11.15 5.98
N VAL A 100 2.36 -11.92 4.88
CA VAL A 100 3.47 -12.74 4.40
C VAL A 100 4.65 -11.89 3.93
N PRO A 101 4.46 -10.85 3.07
CA PRO A 101 5.54 -9.94 2.70
C PRO A 101 6.24 -9.31 3.91
N LEU A 102 5.47 -8.75 4.85
CA LEU A 102 6.02 -8.03 6.00
C LEU A 102 6.79 -8.96 6.94
N LYS A 103 6.30 -10.19 7.15
CA LYS A 103 7.00 -11.22 7.93
C LYS A 103 8.30 -11.67 7.26
N SER A 104 8.33 -11.71 5.93
CA SER A 104 9.50 -12.12 5.13
C SER A 104 10.48 -10.96 4.83
N MET A 105 10.13 -9.75 5.24
CA MET A 105 10.90 -8.54 4.96
C MET A 105 12.28 -8.62 5.62
N ASN A 106 13.30 -8.22 4.88
CA ASN A 106 14.67 -8.14 5.38
C ASN A 106 15.24 -6.73 5.15
N LYS A 107 16.46 -6.48 5.67
CA LYS A 107 17.11 -5.16 5.62
C LYS A 107 17.39 -4.62 4.21
N LYS A 108 17.29 -5.45 3.15
CA LYS A 108 17.50 -5.02 1.77
C LYS A 108 16.27 -4.32 1.17
N TRP A 109 15.09 -4.55 1.74
CA TRP A 109 13.84 -3.95 1.29
C TRP A 109 13.78 -2.49 1.70
N THR A 110 13.19 -1.66 0.83
CA THR A 110 12.71 -0.32 1.20
C THR A 110 11.21 -0.39 1.42
N LEU A 111 10.78 -0.29 2.68
CA LEU A 111 9.37 -0.13 3.03
C LEU A 111 8.98 1.35 2.91
N LEU A 112 7.95 1.64 2.12
CA LEU A 112 7.36 2.97 1.99
C LEU A 112 5.93 2.95 2.52
N THR A 113 5.55 4.01 3.21
CA THR A 113 4.15 4.23 3.57
C THR A 113 3.56 5.31 2.67
N TYR A 114 2.34 5.10 2.20
CA TYR A 114 1.62 6.08 1.39
C TYR A 114 1.52 7.43 2.11
N GLU A 115 1.31 7.39 3.43
CA GLU A 115 1.16 8.58 4.25
C GLU A 115 2.44 9.41 4.27
N GLN A 116 3.61 8.79 4.44
CA GLN A 116 4.88 9.51 4.35
C GLN A 116 5.15 10.02 2.92
N MET A 117 4.81 9.25 1.88
CA MET A 117 4.93 9.73 0.50
C MET A 117 4.09 10.97 0.21
N VAL A 118 2.93 11.10 0.86
CA VAL A 118 2.07 12.28 0.73
C VAL A 118 2.59 13.44 1.56
N LEU A 119 2.99 13.19 2.81
CA LEU A 119 3.40 14.24 3.75
C LEU A 119 4.81 14.77 3.44
N GLU A 120 5.78 13.87 3.26
CA GLU A 120 7.21 14.12 3.09
C GLU A 120 7.77 13.52 1.77
N PRO A 121 7.20 13.88 0.60
CA PRO A 121 7.63 13.33 -0.68
C PRO A 121 9.12 13.56 -0.96
N GLU A 122 9.69 14.69 -0.52
CA GLU A 122 11.09 15.05 -0.70
C GLU A 122 12.02 14.08 0.04
N VAL A 123 11.67 13.70 1.28
CA VAL A 123 12.43 12.73 2.09
C VAL A 123 12.43 11.37 1.40
N VAL A 124 11.26 10.89 0.99
CA VAL A 124 11.12 9.59 0.31
C VAL A 124 11.90 9.58 -1.01
N ILE A 125 11.80 10.63 -1.80
CA ILE A 125 12.48 10.72 -3.09
C ILE A 125 14.00 10.78 -2.92
N ASN A 126 14.50 11.54 -1.96
CA ASN A 126 15.93 11.59 -1.69
C ASN A 126 16.46 10.22 -1.23
N HIS A 127 15.70 9.50 -0.41
CA HIS A 127 16.03 8.14 -0.03
C HIS A 127 16.10 7.20 -1.25
N LEU A 128 15.06 7.20 -2.10
CA LEU A 128 15.02 6.35 -3.30
C LEU A 128 16.12 6.72 -4.30
N LYS A 129 16.43 8.01 -4.46
CA LYS A 129 17.55 8.49 -5.29
C LYS A 129 18.86 7.84 -4.84
N ASN A 130 19.15 7.92 -3.55
CA ASN A 130 20.41 7.41 -3.00
C ASN A 130 20.46 5.88 -3.05
N ARG A 131 19.33 5.22 -2.77
CA ARG A 131 19.24 3.75 -2.76
C ARG A 131 19.37 3.14 -4.15
N LEU A 132 18.73 3.74 -5.16
CA LEU A 132 18.59 3.17 -6.52
C LEU A 132 19.51 3.83 -7.55
N GLY A 133 20.31 4.83 -7.16
CA GLY A 133 21.18 5.57 -8.08
C GLY A 133 20.40 6.34 -9.16
N LEU A 134 19.23 6.90 -8.82
CA LEU A 134 18.37 7.56 -9.80
C LEU A 134 19.03 8.85 -10.34
N SER A 135 19.18 8.92 -11.66
CA SER A 135 19.55 10.13 -12.40
C SER A 135 18.31 10.96 -12.79
N HIS A 136 18.50 12.26 -13.06
CA HIS A 136 17.46 13.19 -13.56
C HIS A 136 16.31 13.53 -12.58
N MET A 137 16.68 13.90 -11.35
CA MET A 137 15.72 14.26 -10.27
C MET A 137 14.72 15.35 -10.65
N GLU A 138 15.12 16.33 -11.46
CA GLU A 138 14.25 17.42 -11.90
C GLU A 138 12.94 16.93 -12.55
N ARG A 139 12.98 15.78 -13.24
CA ARG A 139 11.77 15.19 -13.86
C ARG A 139 10.83 14.58 -12.84
N ILE A 140 11.39 14.01 -11.76
CA ILE A 140 10.62 13.43 -10.65
C ILE A 140 9.99 14.57 -9.85
N GLU A 141 10.78 15.60 -9.52
CA GLU A 141 10.34 16.79 -8.78
C GLU A 141 9.22 17.54 -9.50
N LYS A 142 9.34 17.75 -10.82
CA LYS A 142 8.27 18.37 -11.64
C LYS A 142 6.96 17.57 -11.65
N ARG A 143 7.00 16.28 -11.30
CA ARG A 143 5.80 15.41 -11.21
C ARG A 143 5.23 15.31 -9.80
N LEU A 144 5.95 15.73 -8.76
CA LEU A 144 5.48 15.68 -7.38
C LEU A 144 4.20 16.49 -7.14
N SER A 145 4.11 17.65 -7.79
CA SER A 145 2.95 18.53 -7.70
C SER A 145 1.77 18.06 -8.55
N LYS A 146 1.94 17.03 -9.39
CA LYS A 146 0.91 16.54 -10.29
C LYS A 146 0.15 15.37 -9.65
N PRO A 147 -1.18 15.48 -9.47
CA PRO A 147 -1.99 14.37 -9.01
C PRO A 147 -1.87 13.13 -9.92
N SER A 148 -1.92 11.94 -9.34
CA SER A 148 -1.86 10.68 -10.07
C SER A 148 -2.99 10.52 -11.11
N GLY A 149 -2.81 9.69 -12.14
CA GLY A 149 -3.89 9.41 -13.11
C GLY A 149 -5.15 8.79 -12.49
N SER A 150 -5.02 8.10 -11.35
CA SER A 150 -6.14 7.53 -10.56
C SER A 150 -7.04 8.59 -9.90
N THR A 151 -6.62 9.86 -9.88
CA THR A 151 -7.42 10.98 -9.34
C THR A 151 -8.74 11.17 -10.10
N ASN A 152 -8.84 10.67 -11.34
CA ASN A 152 -10.07 10.70 -12.12
C ASN A 152 -11.20 9.84 -11.50
N GLN A 153 -10.85 8.84 -10.69
CA GLN A 153 -11.78 7.98 -9.95
C GLN A 153 -12.19 8.57 -8.59
N SER A 154 -11.65 9.74 -8.23
CA SER A 154 -11.99 10.43 -6.98
C SER A 154 -13.35 11.13 -7.05
N ASN A 155 -14.03 11.22 -5.90
CA ASN A 155 -15.27 11.98 -5.75
C ASN A 155 -15.06 13.50 -5.95
N SER A 156 -16.15 14.24 -6.19
CA SER A 156 -16.14 15.69 -6.43
C SER A 156 -15.45 16.48 -5.32
N ALA A 157 -15.74 16.14 -4.05
CA ALA A 157 -15.10 16.76 -2.89
C ALA A 157 -13.57 16.58 -2.88
N THR A 158 -13.05 15.41 -3.26
CA THR A 158 -11.59 15.20 -3.38
C THR A 158 -11.02 16.03 -4.53
N LYS A 159 -11.74 16.21 -5.65
CA LYS A 159 -11.28 17.00 -6.79
C LYS A 159 -11.19 18.50 -6.45
N GLU A 160 -12.17 19.02 -5.72
CA GLU A 160 -12.18 20.42 -5.24
C GLU A 160 -11.03 20.71 -4.29
N VAL A 161 -10.83 19.85 -3.28
CA VAL A 161 -9.70 20.00 -2.35
C VAL A 161 -8.38 19.97 -3.12
N LEU A 162 -8.21 19.05 -4.07
CA LEU A 162 -6.99 18.96 -4.88
C LEU A 162 -6.75 20.18 -5.79
N ALA A 163 -7.81 20.86 -6.21
CA ALA A 163 -7.74 22.10 -7.00
C ALA A 163 -7.42 23.36 -6.17
N GLY A 164 -7.57 23.31 -4.84
CA GLY A 164 -7.23 24.41 -3.95
C GLY A 164 -5.73 24.73 -3.90
N ASN A 165 -5.37 25.95 -3.47
CA ASN A 165 -3.97 26.40 -3.45
C ASN A 165 -3.16 25.89 -2.24
N GLU A 166 -3.81 25.54 -1.13
CA GLU A 166 -3.12 25.14 0.10
C GLU A 166 -2.61 23.68 0.06
N ILE A 167 -1.30 23.50 -0.14
CA ILE A 167 -0.66 22.19 -0.25
C ILE A 167 -0.80 21.38 1.05
N LYS A 168 -0.62 22.01 2.21
CA LYS A 168 -0.66 21.33 3.51
C LYS A 168 -2.03 20.72 3.80
N GLN A 169 -3.09 21.53 3.68
CA GLN A 169 -4.47 21.07 3.87
C GLN A 169 -4.83 19.93 2.92
N ARG A 170 -4.38 19.99 1.66
CA ARG A 170 -4.56 18.91 0.68
C ARG A 170 -3.93 17.60 1.14
N LYS A 171 -2.66 17.65 1.55
CA LYS A 171 -1.92 16.46 2.03
C LYS A 171 -2.60 15.83 3.24
N GLU A 172 -2.97 16.64 4.24
CA GLU A 172 -3.67 16.18 5.45
C GLU A 172 -5.06 15.61 5.16
N TYR A 173 -5.80 16.23 4.23
CA TYR A 173 -7.10 15.72 3.79
C TYR A 173 -6.98 14.34 3.14
N LEU A 174 -6.00 14.12 2.25
CA LEU A 174 -5.83 12.86 1.53
C LEU A 174 -5.61 11.66 2.45
N ILE A 175 -4.92 11.87 3.58
CA ILE A 175 -4.64 10.81 4.56
C ILE A 175 -5.77 10.62 5.58
N ASN A 176 -6.56 11.68 5.89
CA ASN A 176 -7.56 11.63 6.96
C ASN A 176 -9.01 11.49 6.47
N LYS A 177 -9.31 11.71 5.17
CA LYS A 177 -10.71 11.80 4.71
C LYS A 177 -11.56 10.56 5.03
N TRP A 178 -10.95 9.38 5.07
CA TRP A 178 -11.64 8.12 5.36
C TRP A 178 -12.22 8.07 6.77
N LYS A 179 -11.70 8.86 7.72
CA LYS A 179 -12.22 8.92 9.09
C LYS A 179 -13.66 9.42 9.17
N LYS A 180 -14.17 10.06 8.12
CA LYS A 180 -15.58 10.48 8.02
C LYS A 180 -16.50 9.38 7.50
N GLU A 181 -15.94 8.30 6.95
CA GLU A 181 -16.68 7.21 6.30
C GLU A 181 -16.89 6.00 7.22
N ILE A 182 -16.30 6.02 8.42
CA ILE A 182 -16.34 4.92 9.37
C ILE A 182 -16.48 5.47 10.79
N ASN A 183 -17.24 4.78 11.62
CA ASN A 183 -17.41 5.19 13.01
C ASN A 183 -16.31 4.61 13.94
N SER A 184 -16.39 4.98 15.21
CA SER A 184 -15.42 4.52 16.20
C SER A 184 -15.43 3.00 16.37
N HIS A 185 -16.56 2.45 16.76
CA HIS A 185 -16.71 1.02 17.00
C HIS A 185 -16.25 0.14 15.82
N GLU A 186 -16.58 0.53 14.59
CA GLU A 186 -16.09 -0.17 13.38
C GLU A 186 -14.57 -0.10 13.24
N THR A 187 -13.97 1.06 13.51
CA THR A 187 -12.51 1.22 13.45
C THR A 187 -11.82 0.31 14.44
N GLU A 188 -12.33 0.20 15.67
CA GLU A 188 -11.79 -0.70 16.69
C GLU A 188 -11.82 -2.16 16.21
N ILE A 189 -12.98 -2.64 15.74
CA ILE A 189 -13.13 -4.00 15.20
C ILE A 189 -12.12 -4.25 14.08
N LEU A 190 -12.03 -3.37 13.09
CA LEU A 190 -11.11 -3.55 11.95
C LEU A 190 -9.65 -3.56 12.38
N MET A 191 -9.27 -2.72 13.34
CA MET A 191 -7.90 -2.66 13.83
C MET A 191 -7.55 -3.85 14.71
N GLU A 192 -8.52 -4.42 15.46
CA GLU A 192 -8.34 -5.69 16.15
C GLU A 192 -8.03 -6.83 15.19
N MET A 193 -8.59 -6.83 13.97
CA MET A 193 -8.24 -7.82 12.96
C MET A 193 -6.75 -7.80 12.62
N MET A 194 -6.06 -6.65 12.68
CA MET A 194 -4.62 -6.60 12.45
C MET A 194 -3.83 -7.32 13.54
N ASN A 195 -4.32 -7.28 14.78
CA ASN A 195 -3.66 -7.92 15.92
C ASN A 195 -3.62 -9.44 15.76
N VAL A 196 -4.65 -10.05 15.17
CA VAL A 196 -4.69 -11.49 14.83
C VAL A 196 -3.53 -11.89 13.90
N PHE A 197 -3.10 -10.97 13.03
CA PHE A 197 -1.96 -11.18 12.13
C PHE A 197 -0.65 -10.61 12.68
N GLY A 198 -0.64 -10.06 13.91
CA GLY A 198 0.54 -9.42 14.49
C GLY A 198 1.06 -8.22 13.71
N LEU A 199 0.19 -7.55 12.94
CA LEU A 199 0.54 -6.36 12.16
C LEU A 199 0.42 -5.12 13.05
N ASP A 200 1.52 -4.38 13.23
CA ASP A 200 1.60 -3.25 14.16
C ASP A 200 1.96 -1.91 13.48
N ILE A 201 1.82 -1.85 12.15
CA ILE A 201 2.17 -0.68 11.33
C ILE A 201 1.25 0.51 11.62
N TYR A 202 -0.03 0.25 11.86
CA TYR A 202 -1.03 1.25 12.21
C TYR A 202 -1.68 0.85 13.54
N LYS A 203 -2.13 1.82 14.35
CA LYS A 203 -2.71 1.55 15.67
C LYS A 203 -3.95 2.40 15.88
N GLY A 204 -5.02 1.77 16.38
CA GLY A 204 -6.27 2.46 16.73
C GLY A 204 -6.76 3.39 15.61
N TYR A 205 -6.96 4.67 15.95
CA TYR A 205 -7.48 5.69 15.03
C TYR A 205 -6.41 6.52 14.33
N ASP A 206 -5.14 6.15 14.46
CA ASP A 206 -4.07 6.93 13.89
C ASP A 206 -4.07 6.79 12.38
N ALA A 207 -4.21 7.93 11.68
CA ALA A 207 -4.12 7.93 10.23
C ALA A 207 -2.69 7.65 9.75
N LEU A 208 -1.70 7.80 10.62
CA LEU A 208 -0.29 7.66 10.33
C LEU A 208 0.23 6.31 10.81
N PRO A 209 1.19 5.72 10.10
CA PRO A 209 1.87 4.54 10.58
C PRO A 209 2.79 4.89 11.75
N ASP A 210 3.11 3.89 12.57
CA ASP A 210 4.11 3.99 13.64
C ASP A 210 5.42 4.56 13.07
N LYS A 211 6.00 5.54 13.76
CA LYS A 211 7.18 6.28 13.30
C LYS A 211 8.39 5.38 13.04
N LYS A 212 8.44 4.18 13.63
CA LYS A 212 9.50 3.20 13.32
C LYS A 212 9.51 2.75 11.86
N TYR A 213 8.39 2.89 11.15
CA TYR A 213 8.24 2.56 9.73
C TYR A 213 8.49 3.73 8.78
N TRP A 214 8.82 4.92 9.32
CA TRP A 214 9.16 6.06 8.50
C TRP A 214 10.61 5.99 8.07
N ILE A 215 10.86 6.35 6.82
CA ILE A 215 12.21 6.65 6.35
C ILE A 215 12.69 7.89 7.11
N LYS A 216 13.93 7.81 7.62
CA LYS A 216 14.62 8.89 8.32
C LYS A 216 15.48 9.71 7.37
#